data_AF-A0AAN8H891-F1
#
_entry.id   AF-A0AAN8H891-F1
#
_cell.length_a   1.000
_cell.length_b   1.000
_cell.length_c   1.000
_cell.angle_alpha   90.00
_cell.angle_beta   90.00
_cell.angle_gamma   90.00
#
_symmetry.space_group_name_H-M   'P 1'
#
loop_
_entity.id
_entity.type
_entity.pdbx_description
1 polymer ?
#
loop_
_entity_poly.entity_id
_entity_poly.type
_entity_poly.pdbx_seq_one_letter_code
_entity_poly.pdbx_strand_id
1 'polypeptide(L)'
;MENKSIYDFSVETLDGQQVPLKEYHRLNALMEMYGDLNFTVLAFPSNQFGLQSPEVNHETLNVLKYVRPGGVFVPRFPVFGKVEVNGINEEPLFTYLKESLLYVNPVIGDLKKLYWSPIKVNDIRWNFEKFLITADGLPFKRYELHCPIENVEKDIAELL
;
A
#
# COMPACT_ATOMS: atom_id res chain seq x y z
N MET A 1 -2.50 15.02 -33.17
CA MET A 1 -2.20 15.70 -31.88
C MET A 1 -2.10 14.58 -30.87
N GLU A 2 -0.90 14.30 -30.37
CA GLU A 2 -0.70 13.28 -29.34
C GLU A 2 -1.44 13.71 -28.06
N ASN A 3 -2.28 12.83 -27.53
CA ASN A 3 -2.96 13.05 -26.26
C ASN A 3 -1.92 13.06 -25.14
N LYS A 4 -1.60 14.25 -24.62
CA LYS A 4 -0.76 14.36 -23.42
C LYS A 4 -1.63 14.18 -22.18
N SER A 5 -1.18 13.29 -21.29
CA SER A 5 -1.79 13.00 -20.01
C SER A 5 -1.23 13.91 -18.92
N ILE A 6 -2.01 14.19 -17.87
CA ILE A 6 -1.51 14.93 -16.70
C ILE A 6 -0.32 14.24 -16.02
N TYR A 7 -0.15 12.93 -16.26
CA TYR A 7 0.95 12.13 -15.73
C TYR A 7 2.29 12.33 -16.47
N ASP A 8 2.28 13.02 -17.61
CA ASP A 8 3.49 13.41 -18.36
C ASP A 8 4.19 14.63 -17.74
N PHE A 9 3.58 15.26 -16.73
CA PHE A 9 4.05 16.50 -16.14
C PHE A 9 4.65 16.27 -14.75
N SER A 10 5.63 17.11 -14.39
CA SER A 10 6.16 17.23 -13.03
C SER A 10 5.82 18.62 -12.50
N VAL A 11 5.59 18.74 -11.20
CA VAL A 11 5.31 20.02 -10.53
C VAL A 11 6.27 20.23 -9.37
N GLU A 12 6.62 21.49 -9.13
CA GLU A 12 7.49 21.89 -8.04
C GLU A 12 6.72 21.91 -6.71
N THR A 13 7.28 21.27 -5.69
CA THR A 13 6.77 21.32 -4.32
C THR A 13 7.16 22.63 -3.63
N LEU A 14 6.54 22.93 -2.49
CA LEU A 14 6.79 24.16 -1.74
C LEU A 14 8.23 24.27 -1.18
N ASP A 15 8.93 23.15 -1.07
CA ASP A 15 10.34 23.04 -0.72
C ASP A 15 11.28 22.99 -1.94
N GLY A 16 10.76 23.23 -3.14
CA GLY A 16 11.54 23.40 -4.37
C GLY A 16 11.89 22.10 -5.10
N GLN A 17 11.30 20.97 -4.73
CA GLN A 17 11.55 19.68 -5.37
C GLN A 17 10.59 19.44 -6.54
N GLN A 18 11.11 19.06 -7.70
CA GLN A 18 10.28 18.65 -8.83
C GLN A 18 9.77 17.21 -8.62
N VAL A 19 8.45 17.05 -8.53
CA VAL A 19 7.78 15.75 -8.32
C VAL A 19 6.93 15.41 -9.55
N PRO A 20 7.16 14.25 -10.19
CA PRO A 20 6.31 13.78 -11.28
C PRO A 20 4.87 13.52 -10.82
N LEU A 21 3.86 14.03 -11.54
CA LEU A 21 2.45 13.83 -11.18
C LEU A 21 2.01 12.36 -11.32
N LYS A 22 2.77 11.53 -12.04
CA LYS A 22 2.61 10.06 -12.05
C LYS A 22 2.72 9.40 -10.67
N GLU A 23 3.33 10.07 -9.68
CA GLU A 23 3.51 9.50 -8.34
C GLU A 23 2.23 9.47 -7.50
N TYR A 24 1.17 10.21 -7.89
CA TYR A 24 -0.03 10.37 -7.07
C TYR A 24 -1.08 9.24 -7.21
N HIS A 25 -0.88 8.25 -8.08
CA HIS A 25 -1.85 7.14 -8.31
C HIS A 25 -1.22 5.75 -8.44
N ARG A 26 -0.04 5.51 -7.85
CA ARG A 26 0.79 4.31 -8.05
C ARG A 26 0.02 2.97 -8.07
N LEU A 27 -0.95 2.74 -7.19
CA LEU A 27 -1.74 1.49 -7.17
C LEU A 27 -2.89 1.46 -8.20
N ASN A 28 -3.54 2.60 -8.48
CA ASN A 28 -4.57 2.66 -9.53
C ASN A 28 -3.95 2.49 -10.92
N ALA A 29 -2.74 3.03 -11.13
CA ALA A 29 -1.99 2.85 -12.37
C ALA A 29 -1.62 1.38 -12.61
N LEU A 30 -1.19 0.65 -11.55
CA LEU A 30 -0.97 -0.80 -11.66
C LEU A 30 -2.25 -1.55 -12.06
N MET A 31 -3.41 -1.18 -11.50
CA MET A 31 -4.69 -1.78 -11.89
C MET A 31 -5.12 -1.40 -13.31
N GLU A 32 -4.71 -0.25 -13.83
CA GLU A 32 -4.97 0.13 -15.22
C GLU A 32 -4.10 -0.66 -16.20
N MET A 33 -2.84 -0.92 -15.83
CA MET A 33 -1.90 -1.66 -16.69
C MET A 33 -2.13 -3.18 -16.65
N TYR A 34 -2.41 -3.74 -15.47
CA TYR A 34 -2.41 -5.19 -15.24
C TYR A 34 -3.75 -5.76 -14.76
N GLY A 35 -4.75 -4.92 -14.45
CA GLY A 35 -6.01 -5.39 -13.85
C GLY A 35 -6.78 -6.42 -14.70
N ASP A 36 -6.60 -6.39 -16.02
CA ASP A 36 -7.20 -7.35 -16.96
C ASP A 36 -6.30 -8.58 -17.20
N LEU A 37 -5.10 -8.62 -16.62
CA LEU A 37 -4.08 -9.65 -16.78
C LEU A 37 -3.96 -10.51 -15.52
N ASN A 38 -5.08 -10.98 -14.96
CA ASN A 38 -5.10 -11.82 -13.75
C ASN A 38 -4.33 -11.23 -12.53
N PHE A 39 -4.32 -9.90 -12.41
CA PHE A 39 -3.70 -9.18 -11.29
C PHE A 39 -4.73 -8.32 -10.57
N THR A 40 -4.65 -8.28 -9.25
CA THR A 40 -5.44 -7.34 -8.44
C THR A 40 -4.65 -6.85 -7.25
N VAL A 41 -4.88 -5.59 -6.88
CA VAL A 41 -4.48 -5.03 -5.59
C VAL A 41 -5.57 -5.35 -4.57
N LEU A 42 -5.18 -5.66 -3.33
CA LEU A 42 -6.08 -5.81 -2.19
C LEU A 42 -5.63 -4.81 -1.10
N ALA A 43 -6.51 -3.91 -0.68
CA ALA A 43 -6.16 -2.87 0.29
C ALA A 43 -6.82 -3.09 1.64
N PHE A 44 -6.00 -3.16 2.70
CA PHE A 44 -6.43 -3.40 4.09
C PHE A 44 -6.12 -2.17 4.96
N PRO A 45 -7.13 -1.33 5.29
CA PRO A 45 -6.94 -0.23 6.22
C PRO A 45 -6.50 -0.74 7.59
N SER A 46 -5.58 -0.03 8.25
CA SER A 46 -5.17 -0.31 9.62
C SER A 46 -4.83 0.98 10.35
N ASN A 47 -5.24 1.07 11.62
CA ASN A 47 -4.98 2.25 12.44
C ASN A 47 -3.78 2.08 13.39
N GLN A 48 -3.02 0.98 13.27
CA GLN A 48 -1.95 0.63 14.21
C GLN A 48 -0.70 1.50 14.10
N PHE A 49 -0.56 2.24 13.00
CA PHE A 49 0.63 3.03 12.67
C PHE A 49 0.33 4.52 12.75
N GLY A 50 0.75 5.15 13.85
CA GLY A 50 0.57 6.58 14.08
C GLY A 50 -0.88 7.06 14.08
N LEU A 51 -1.85 6.15 14.27
CA LEU A 51 -3.28 6.42 14.20
C LEU A 51 -3.73 7.12 12.89
N GLN A 52 -3.13 6.73 11.76
CA GLN A 52 -3.31 7.39 10.46
C GLN A 52 -4.58 6.99 9.68
N SER A 53 -5.35 6.01 10.17
CA SER A 53 -6.66 5.62 9.63
C SER A 53 -7.70 5.66 10.75
N PRO A 54 -8.03 6.85 11.29
CA PRO A 54 -8.96 6.97 12.42
C PRO A 54 -10.43 6.77 12.02
N GLU A 55 -10.77 6.94 10.75
CA GLU A 55 -12.12 6.90 10.20
C GLU A 55 -12.78 5.52 10.35
N VAL A 56 -14.09 5.44 10.51
CA VAL A 56 -14.77 4.13 10.56
C VAL A 56 -14.95 3.56 9.15
N ASN A 57 -15.18 2.23 9.03
CA ASN A 57 -15.16 1.54 7.73
C ASN A 57 -16.04 2.20 6.63
N HIS A 58 -17.21 2.73 6.98
CA HIS A 58 -18.10 3.36 6.01
C HIS A 58 -17.65 4.76 5.55
N GLU A 59 -16.68 5.36 6.26
CA GLU A 59 -16.10 6.67 5.93
C GLU A 59 -14.85 6.54 5.04
N THR A 60 -14.17 5.39 5.04
CA THR A 60 -12.89 5.17 4.35
C THR A 60 -12.91 5.65 2.89
N LEU A 61 -13.94 5.26 2.11
CA LEU A 61 -14.04 5.69 0.71
C LEU A 61 -14.31 7.19 0.57
N ASN A 62 -15.04 7.81 1.50
CA ASN A 62 -15.27 9.26 1.49
C ASN A 62 -13.98 10.03 1.82
N VAL A 63 -13.19 9.54 2.77
CA VAL A 63 -11.88 10.13 3.10
C VAL A 63 -10.96 10.10 1.88
N LEU A 64 -10.87 8.96 1.19
CA LEU A 64 -10.08 8.83 -0.02
C LEU A 64 -10.56 9.76 -1.14
N LYS A 65 -11.88 9.84 -1.33
CA LYS A 65 -12.50 10.61 -2.43
C LYS A 65 -12.47 12.12 -2.23
N TYR A 66 -12.63 12.59 -1.00
CA TYR A 66 -12.89 14.00 -0.72
C TYR A 66 -11.82 14.68 0.14
N VAL A 67 -11.01 13.93 0.89
CA VAL A 67 -10.04 14.50 1.84
C VAL A 67 -8.62 14.25 1.37
N ARG A 68 -8.19 12.99 1.34
CA ARG A 68 -6.84 12.60 0.89
C ARG A 68 -6.86 11.17 0.38
N PRO A 69 -6.55 10.90 -0.90
CA PRO A 69 -6.01 11.84 -1.89
C PRO A 69 -6.94 13.02 -2.26
N GLY A 70 -8.26 12.87 -2.10
CA GLY A 70 -9.21 13.89 -2.50
C GLY A 70 -9.39 13.90 -4.03
N GLY A 71 -9.89 15.02 -4.58
CA GLY A 71 -9.98 15.19 -6.03
C GLY A 71 -10.91 14.20 -6.74
N VAL A 72 -11.91 13.65 -6.03
CA VAL A 72 -12.83 12.63 -6.55
C VAL A 72 -12.12 11.31 -6.86
N PHE A 73 -11.00 11.04 -6.18
CA PHE A 73 -10.27 9.78 -6.29
C PHE A 73 -11.14 8.58 -5.88
N VAL A 74 -11.11 7.52 -6.69
CA VAL A 74 -11.77 6.24 -6.40
C VAL A 74 -10.76 5.11 -6.64
N PRO A 75 -10.52 4.23 -5.67
CA PRO A 75 -9.70 3.03 -5.87
C PRO A 75 -10.26 2.14 -6.99
N ARG A 76 -9.39 1.65 -7.88
CA ARG A 76 -9.73 0.67 -8.93
C ARG A 76 -9.61 -0.78 -8.45
N PHE A 77 -9.57 -0.97 -7.14
CA PHE A 77 -9.31 -2.23 -6.47
C PHE A 77 -10.13 -2.32 -5.18
N PRO A 78 -10.41 -3.53 -4.66
CA PRO A 78 -11.15 -3.69 -3.42
C PRO A 78 -10.39 -3.11 -2.23
N VAL A 79 -11.14 -2.33 -1.43
CA VAL A 79 -10.74 -1.86 -0.10
C VAL A 79 -11.57 -2.59 0.92
N PHE A 80 -10.92 -3.32 1.83
CA PHE A 80 -11.58 -4.13 2.86
C PHE A 80 -11.91 -3.31 4.11
N GLY A 81 -12.58 -3.94 5.07
CA GLY A 81 -12.76 -3.38 6.40
C GLY A 81 -11.42 -3.20 7.11
N LYS A 82 -11.38 -2.28 8.08
CA LYS A 82 -10.20 -2.04 8.90
C LYS A 82 -9.84 -3.26 9.73
N VAL A 83 -8.55 -3.57 9.79
CA VAL A 83 -8.00 -4.75 10.46
C VAL A 83 -6.77 -4.41 11.30
N GLU A 84 -6.47 -5.29 12.25
CA GLU A 84 -5.16 -5.34 12.90
C GLU A 84 -4.25 -6.25 12.09
N VAL A 85 -3.04 -5.78 11.79
CA VAL A 85 -2.02 -6.52 11.01
C VAL A 85 -0.85 -6.98 11.88
N ASN A 86 -0.76 -6.45 13.10
CA ASN A 86 0.21 -6.80 14.12
C ASN A 86 -0.45 -7.00 15.50
N GLY A 87 0.26 -7.67 16.41
CA GLY A 87 -0.16 -7.83 17.80
C GLY A 87 -1.08 -9.03 18.03
N ILE A 88 -1.70 -9.08 19.21
CA ILE A 88 -2.46 -10.25 19.67
C ILE A 88 -3.75 -10.50 18.88
N ASN A 89 -4.36 -9.46 18.29
CA ASN A 89 -5.58 -9.58 17.49
C ASN A 89 -5.32 -9.43 15.99
N GLU A 90 -4.07 -9.61 15.54
CA GLU A 90 -3.77 -9.56 14.11
C GLU A 90 -4.58 -10.59 13.33
N GLU A 91 -5.06 -10.19 12.15
CA GLU A 91 -5.79 -11.09 11.27
C GLU A 91 -4.91 -12.29 10.85
N PRO A 92 -5.43 -13.52 10.81
CA PRO A 92 -4.64 -14.72 10.48
C PRO A 92 -3.90 -14.64 9.14
N LEU A 93 -4.46 -13.91 8.16
CA LEU A 93 -3.79 -13.64 6.89
C LEU A 93 -2.45 -12.94 7.10
N PHE A 94 -2.39 -11.92 7.95
CA PHE A 94 -1.15 -11.17 8.19
C PHE A 94 -0.16 -11.95 9.05
N THR A 95 -0.63 -12.84 9.95
CA THR A 95 0.26 -13.83 10.59
C THR A 95 0.95 -14.69 9.53
N TYR A 96 0.18 -15.31 8.63
CA TYR A 96 0.70 -16.16 7.56
C TYR A 96 1.71 -15.43 6.66
N LEU A 97 1.38 -14.21 6.23
CA LEU A 97 2.26 -13.41 5.36
C LEU A 97 3.57 -13.02 6.05
N LYS A 98 3.52 -12.61 7.32
CA LYS A 98 4.71 -12.20 8.09
C LYS A 98 5.61 -13.39 8.48
N GLU A 99 5.04 -14.59 8.60
CA GLU A 99 5.81 -15.82 8.81
C GLU A 99 6.43 -16.33 7.51
N SER A 100 5.73 -16.18 6.38
CA SER A 100 6.20 -16.62 5.06
C SER A 100 7.28 -15.71 4.48
N LEU A 101 7.17 -14.39 4.71
CA LEU A 101 8.08 -13.39 4.17
C LEU A 101 8.62 -12.50 5.31
N LEU A 102 9.90 -12.71 5.64
CA LEU A 102 10.60 -11.97 6.68
C LEU A 102 10.62 -10.47 6.40
N TYR A 103 10.78 -9.68 7.46
CA TYR A 103 10.87 -8.24 7.36
C TYR A 103 11.99 -7.80 6.41
N VAL A 104 11.72 -6.74 5.67
CA VAL A 104 12.70 -6.13 4.74
C VAL A 104 13.50 -5.02 5.40
N ASN A 105 12.94 -4.36 6.42
CA ASN A 105 13.60 -3.29 7.17
C ASN A 105 13.93 -3.78 8.60
N PRO A 106 15.21 -3.81 9.00
CA PRO A 106 15.60 -4.25 10.34
C PRO A 106 15.17 -3.30 11.45
N VAL A 107 14.84 -2.05 11.12
CA VAL A 107 14.37 -1.04 12.07
C VAL A 107 12.84 -1.09 12.13
N ILE A 108 12.30 -1.33 13.33
CA ILE A 108 10.84 -1.40 13.50
C ILE A 108 10.14 -0.04 13.43
N GLY A 109 10.86 1.02 13.81
CA GLY A 109 10.36 2.39 13.87
C GLY A 109 10.24 2.93 15.30
N ASP A 110 9.65 4.12 15.43
CA ASP A 110 9.41 4.76 16.72
C ASP A 110 8.27 4.07 17.48
N LEU A 111 8.62 3.35 18.54
CA LEU A 111 7.68 2.59 19.38
C LEU A 111 6.52 3.45 19.92
N LYS A 112 6.71 4.78 20.07
CA LYS A 112 5.64 5.69 20.53
C LYS A 112 4.53 5.88 19.49
N LYS A 113 4.77 5.47 18.25
CA LYS A 113 3.82 5.55 17.14
C LYS A 113 3.24 4.18 16.78
N LEU A 114 3.58 3.14 17.52
CA LEU A 114 3.15 1.77 17.27
C LEU A 114 2.08 1.38 18.29
N TYR A 115 0.88 1.07 17.81
CA TYR A 115 -0.30 0.82 18.63
C TYR A 115 -0.72 -0.66 18.59
N TRP A 116 0.17 -1.54 19.05
CA TRP A 116 -0.11 -2.97 19.22
C TRP A 116 0.81 -3.61 20.27
N SER A 117 0.47 -4.83 20.70
CA SER A 117 1.28 -5.66 21.59
C SER A 117 0.94 -7.14 21.38
N PRO A 118 1.89 -8.08 21.52
CA PRO A 118 3.32 -7.84 21.69
C PRO A 118 3.98 -7.37 20.39
N ILE A 119 5.12 -6.70 20.51
CA ILE A 119 5.98 -6.37 19.38
C ILE A 119 6.80 -7.62 18.99
N LYS A 120 6.76 -8.01 17.71
CA LYS A 120 7.50 -9.15 17.14
C LYS A 120 8.49 -8.69 16.07
N VAL A 121 9.54 -9.48 15.87
CA VAL A 121 10.59 -9.21 14.88
C VAL A 121 10.03 -9.08 13.46
N ASN A 122 9.04 -9.88 13.07
CA ASN A 122 8.50 -9.89 11.71
C ASN A 122 7.33 -8.91 11.47
N ASP A 123 6.98 -8.08 12.46
CA ASP A 123 5.85 -7.16 12.36
C ASP A 123 5.91 -6.26 11.13
N ILE A 124 4.75 -5.91 10.58
CA ILE A 124 4.65 -4.84 9.58
C ILE A 124 5.16 -3.55 10.21
N ARG A 125 6.01 -2.84 9.48
CA ARG A 125 6.80 -1.71 9.97
C ARG A 125 6.00 -0.41 9.95
N TRP A 126 5.23 -0.21 8.89
CA TRP A 126 4.43 0.99 8.71
C TRP A 126 3.34 0.80 7.67
N ASN A 127 2.52 1.85 7.48
CA ASN A 127 1.57 1.95 6.39
C ASN A 127 2.26 1.75 5.03
N PHE A 128 1.54 1.14 4.08
CA PHE A 128 1.97 0.87 2.70
C PHE A 128 3.10 -0.15 2.53
N GLU A 129 3.35 -1.02 3.52
CA GLU A 129 4.09 -2.26 3.27
C GLU A 129 3.28 -3.19 2.35
N LYS A 130 3.97 -3.94 1.49
CA LYS A 130 3.32 -4.67 0.38
C LYS A 130 3.77 -6.14 0.38
N PHE A 131 2.85 -7.03 0.03
CA PHE A 131 3.11 -8.44 -0.19
C PHE A 131 2.64 -8.77 -1.61
N LEU A 132 3.51 -9.32 -2.44
CA LEU A 132 3.17 -9.86 -3.74
C LEU A 132 2.92 -11.36 -3.60
N ILE A 133 1.78 -11.80 -4.08
CA ILE A 133 1.29 -13.17 -4.02
C ILE A 133 1.15 -13.66 -5.45
N THR A 134 1.61 -14.88 -5.72
CA THR A 134 1.48 -15.52 -7.03
C THR A 134 0.04 -15.94 -7.31
N ALA A 135 -0.28 -16.25 -8.57
CA ALA A 135 -1.63 -16.66 -8.97
C ALA A 135 -2.10 -17.99 -8.33
N ASP A 136 -1.18 -18.85 -7.91
CA ASP A 136 -1.45 -20.07 -7.13
C ASP A 136 -1.59 -19.82 -5.62
N GLY A 137 -1.52 -18.55 -5.18
CA GLY A 137 -1.79 -18.12 -3.81
C GLY A 137 -0.59 -18.19 -2.87
N LEU A 138 0.64 -18.29 -3.40
CA LEU A 138 1.85 -18.39 -2.58
C LEU A 138 2.51 -17.00 -2.39
N PRO A 139 3.03 -16.69 -1.18
CA PRO A 139 3.79 -15.48 -0.95
C PRO A 139 5.08 -15.46 -1.78
N PHE A 140 5.22 -14.47 -2.65
CA PHE A 140 6.39 -14.31 -3.52
C PHE A 140 7.43 -13.36 -2.90
N LYS A 141 7.01 -12.14 -2.55
CA LYS A 141 7.94 -11.09 -2.10
C LYS A 141 7.26 -10.03 -1.24
N ARG A 142 8.02 -9.48 -0.30
CA ARG A 142 7.60 -8.40 0.62
C ARG A 142 8.39 -7.13 0.28
N TYR A 143 7.74 -5.97 0.36
CA TYR A 143 8.32 -4.68 0.00
C TYR A 143 8.06 -3.65 1.07
N GLU A 144 9.07 -2.84 1.38
CA GLU A 144 8.92 -1.75 2.33
C GLU A 144 8.03 -0.62 1.78
N LEU A 145 7.61 0.28 2.68
CA LEU A 145 6.76 1.42 2.34
C LEU A 145 7.34 2.29 1.20
N HIS A 146 8.66 2.53 1.22
CA HIS A 146 9.37 3.41 0.27
C HIS A 146 9.90 2.69 -0.97
N CYS A 147 9.67 1.38 -1.09
CA CYS A 147 10.11 0.63 -2.27
C CYS A 147 9.58 1.32 -3.55
N PRO A 148 10.47 1.66 -4.51
CA PRO A 148 10.07 2.22 -5.79
C PRO A 148 9.01 1.34 -6.46
N ILE A 149 7.97 1.95 -7.01
CA ILE A 149 6.85 1.18 -7.58
C ILE A 149 7.28 0.39 -8.81
N GLU A 150 8.30 0.88 -9.52
CA GLU A 150 8.91 0.26 -10.69
C GLU A 150 9.52 -1.11 -10.36
N ASN A 151 10.02 -1.29 -9.13
CA ASN A 151 10.53 -2.59 -8.68
C ASN A 151 9.38 -3.57 -8.44
N VAL A 152 8.26 -3.09 -7.90
CA VAL A 152 7.05 -3.90 -7.71
C VAL A 152 6.44 -4.27 -9.05
N GLU A 153 6.34 -3.31 -9.97
CA GLU A 153 5.87 -3.49 -11.35
C GLU A 153 6.69 -4.54 -12.10
N LYS A 154 8.03 -4.47 -12.02
CA LYS A 154 8.91 -5.44 -12.65
C LYS A 154 8.62 -6.86 -12.16
N ASP A 155 8.47 -7.04 -10.85
CA ASP A 155 8.18 -8.36 -10.28
C ASP A 155 6.75 -8.83 -10.62
N ILE A 156 5.77 -7.92 -10.73
CA ILE A 156 4.43 -8.24 -11.23
C ILE A 156 4.52 -8.76 -12.67
N ALA A 157 5.20 -8.02 -13.55
CA ALA A 157 5.34 -8.39 -14.95
C ALA A 157 6.10 -9.71 -15.16
N GLU A 158 6.95 -10.11 -14.23
CA GLU A 158 7.63 -11.43 -14.26
C GLU A 158 6.69 -12.59 -13.92
N LEU A 159 5.61 -12.34 -13.16
CA LEU A 159 4.67 -13.35 -12.68
C LEU A 159 3.40 -13.48 -13.54
N LEU A 160 3.19 -12.58 -14.49
CA LEU A 160 2.05 -12.57 -15.42
C LEU A 160 2.38 -13.28 -16.73
#